data_AF-A0AAW0A2E8-F1
#
_entry.id   AF-A0AAW0A2E8-F1
#
_cell.length_a   1.000
_cell.length_b   1.000
_cell.length_c   1.000
_cell.angle_alpha   90.00
_cell.angle_beta   90.00
_cell.angle_gamma   90.00
#
_symmetry.space_group_name_H-M   'P 1'
#
loop_
_entity.id
_entity.type
_entity.pdbx_description
1 polymer ?
#
loop_
_entity_poly.entity_id
_entity_poly.type
_entity_poly.pdbx_seq_one_letter_code
_entity_poly.pdbx_strand_id
1 'polypeptide(L)'
;MRTIPVAPLDLNVSRTWILTTGLVVNAQLDPVKLEETLCLVIERKFPHAGARLAFVDGAYELRIPDRFDAATPAAIFTVERHHQAYHGDALPTPPTTSPQNTPSIIPKPAESLNALFRSPGCPSTLDEFLHPNSIPLLHVHLVIYENLTLIGVTAPHIAFDAVGMGVLLHAWTQVLKGDDVEGIAGMPWDAQPFAGEGFAEGVKAAPHGWFDVQGDELREMMEEFVGGLASDPEEVVCWVRVPKRFLDEKKREIMVELKAKGSEEYVGSSDVLAAWWIKTLHAQRTPTDPTPIHIQMPKDLRDLPIYANSAPLPYPYIHNTCLFVSAPPRPVSAIQSQSLGALALHIRRGIQAYTGDPEKIRREVRWVASEEGRRRWSALMPCPPKAEAFSVTNWRAARLGELDFAGAGVDNAGEAEDEGTGKVSLVHIVVSSKEPASLRGINAVPMEDDEAVWLWKIFGVKELERLRQGGGIDFA
;
A
#
# COMPACT_ATOMS: atom_id res chain seq x y z
N MET A 1 -4.62 -23.05 21.65
CA MET A 1 -4.03 -21.87 20.99
C MET A 1 -2.93 -22.40 20.10
N ARG A 2 -2.95 -22.07 18.82
CA ARG A 2 -1.94 -22.49 17.85
C ARG A 2 -0.92 -21.38 17.69
N THR A 3 0.33 -21.75 17.44
CA THR A 3 1.41 -20.78 17.22
C THR A 3 2.08 -21.10 15.91
N ILE A 4 2.34 -20.07 15.11
CA ILE A 4 3.13 -20.17 13.88
C ILE A 4 4.19 -19.07 13.87
N PRO A 5 5.36 -19.31 13.24
CA PRO A 5 6.34 -18.26 13.03
C PRO A 5 5.78 -17.20 12.08
N VAL A 6 6.17 -15.95 12.30
CA VAL A 6 5.97 -14.86 11.33
C VAL A 6 6.81 -15.15 10.09
N ALA A 7 6.26 -14.92 8.89
CA ALA A 7 6.95 -15.28 7.67
C ALA A 7 8.16 -14.35 7.41
N PRO A 8 9.20 -14.81 6.70
CA PRO A 8 10.37 -13.97 6.43
C PRO A 8 10.07 -12.61 5.82
N LEU A 9 9.15 -12.55 4.85
CA LEU A 9 8.80 -11.32 4.15
C LEU A 9 8.01 -10.33 5.02
N ASP A 10 7.44 -10.78 6.13
CA ASP A 10 6.78 -9.91 7.12
C ASP A 10 7.80 -9.14 7.97
N LEU A 11 9.04 -9.64 8.09
CA LEU A 11 10.09 -9.05 8.92
C LEU A 11 10.90 -7.94 8.21
N ASN A 12 10.37 -7.41 7.11
CA ASN A 12 11.03 -6.39 6.31
C ASN A 12 11.16 -5.01 7.03
N VAL A 13 11.67 -3.99 6.33
CA VAL A 13 11.93 -2.64 6.87
C VAL A 13 10.69 -1.97 7.44
N SER A 14 9.51 -2.29 6.90
CA SER A 14 8.24 -1.68 7.28
C SER A 14 7.49 -2.45 8.37
N ARG A 15 8.07 -3.53 8.94
CA ARG A 15 7.40 -4.37 9.95
C ARG A 15 6.90 -3.59 11.18
N THR A 16 7.52 -2.45 11.49
CA THR A 16 7.18 -1.59 12.64
C THR A 16 6.06 -0.60 12.34
N TRP A 17 5.64 -0.49 11.08
CA TRP A 17 4.56 0.41 10.68
C TRP A 17 3.23 -0.18 11.07
N ILE A 18 2.34 0.68 11.57
CA ILE A 18 0.92 0.39 11.72
C ILE A 18 0.21 1.12 10.60
N LEU A 19 -0.53 0.36 9.79
CA LEU A 19 -1.29 0.89 8.67
C LEU A 19 -2.77 0.92 9.02
N THR A 20 -3.41 2.05 8.75
CA THR A 20 -4.88 2.13 8.66
C THR A 20 -5.27 2.29 7.20
N THR A 21 -6.02 1.33 6.68
CA THR A 21 -6.75 1.46 5.42
C THR A 21 -8.08 2.14 5.73
N GLY A 22 -8.17 3.43 5.44
CA GLY A 22 -9.40 4.21 5.59
C GLY A 22 -10.25 4.08 4.33
N LEU A 23 -11.51 3.69 4.46
CA LEU A 23 -12.46 3.50 3.37
C LEU A 23 -13.64 4.46 3.58
N VAL A 24 -13.96 5.25 2.55
CA VAL A 24 -15.17 6.07 2.54
C VAL A 24 -16.25 5.32 1.77
N VAL A 25 -17.39 5.09 2.41
CA VAL A 25 -18.56 4.48 1.77
C VAL A 25 -19.71 5.47 1.85
N ASN A 26 -20.27 5.87 0.70
CA ASN A 26 -21.36 6.86 0.62
C ASN A 26 -22.71 6.24 0.98
N ALA A 27 -22.80 5.53 2.10
CA ALA A 27 -24.02 4.95 2.62
C ALA A 27 -23.92 4.86 4.15
N GLN A 28 -25.07 4.94 4.84
CA GLN A 28 -25.16 4.58 6.24
C GLN A 28 -25.15 3.05 6.38
N LEU A 29 -24.19 2.51 7.14
CA LEU A 29 -24.00 1.07 7.32
C LEU A 29 -24.37 0.62 8.74
N ASP A 30 -24.86 -0.61 8.86
CA ASP A 30 -25.14 -1.30 10.12
C ASP A 30 -23.84 -1.86 10.72
N PRO A 31 -23.35 -1.32 11.85
CA PRO A 31 -22.11 -1.78 12.46
C PRO A 31 -22.20 -3.20 13.02
N VAL A 32 -23.39 -3.69 13.37
CA VAL A 32 -23.54 -5.05 13.91
C VAL A 32 -23.29 -6.06 12.79
N LYS A 33 -23.91 -5.84 11.61
CA LYS A 33 -23.65 -6.67 10.42
C LYS A 33 -22.18 -6.63 10.01
N LEU A 34 -21.56 -5.45 10.05
CA LEU A 34 -20.13 -5.29 9.76
C LEU A 34 -19.27 -6.14 10.70
N GLU A 35 -19.50 -6.06 12.00
CA GLU A 35 -18.74 -6.80 13.01
C GLU A 35 -18.95 -8.32 12.90
N GLU A 36 -20.20 -8.78 12.86
CA GLU A 36 -20.54 -10.21 12.82
C GLU A 36 -19.95 -10.91 11.59
N THR A 37 -20.06 -10.29 10.41
CA THR A 37 -19.57 -10.88 9.16
C THR A 37 -18.05 -10.87 9.05
N LEU A 38 -17.36 -9.84 9.55
CA LEU A 38 -15.89 -9.86 9.59
C LEU A 38 -15.40 -10.96 10.52
N CYS A 39 -15.99 -11.07 11.71
CA CYS A 39 -15.63 -12.11 12.67
C CYS A 39 -15.84 -13.51 12.09
N LEU A 40 -16.96 -13.73 11.37
CA LEU A 40 -17.24 -14.99 10.68
C LEU A 40 -16.18 -15.30 9.62
N VAL A 41 -15.79 -14.32 8.79
CA VAL A 41 -14.75 -14.50 7.75
C VAL A 41 -13.39 -14.83 8.37
N ILE A 42 -13.00 -14.13 9.44
CA ILE A 42 -11.76 -14.40 10.16
C ILE A 42 -11.78 -15.82 10.72
N GLU A 43 -12.83 -16.21 11.45
CA GLU A 43 -12.92 -17.52 12.08
C GLU A 43 -12.88 -18.67 11.06
N ARG A 44 -13.59 -18.52 9.94
CA ARG A 44 -13.80 -19.62 8.99
C ARG A 44 -12.75 -19.71 7.91
N LYS A 45 -12.17 -18.58 7.48
CA LYS A 45 -11.31 -18.52 6.28
C LYS A 45 -9.94 -17.95 6.53
N PHE A 46 -9.79 -17.02 7.47
CA PHE A 46 -8.55 -16.29 7.70
C PHE A 46 -8.21 -16.16 9.20
N PRO A 47 -8.05 -17.26 9.96
CA PRO A 47 -7.88 -17.18 11.41
C PRO A 47 -6.60 -16.43 11.83
N HIS A 48 -5.63 -16.30 10.93
CA HIS A 48 -4.42 -15.49 11.14
C HIS A 48 -4.73 -14.01 11.34
N ALA A 49 -5.81 -13.50 10.73
CA ALA A 49 -6.20 -12.10 10.85
C ALA A 49 -6.63 -11.74 12.29
N GLY A 50 -7.13 -12.73 13.05
CA GLY A 50 -7.42 -12.60 14.48
C GLY A 50 -6.29 -13.06 15.41
N ALA A 51 -5.09 -13.32 14.87
CA ALA A 51 -3.93 -13.72 15.66
C ALA A 51 -3.44 -12.58 16.56
N ARG A 52 -2.59 -12.93 17.53
CA ARG A 52 -1.95 -12.01 18.49
C ARG A 52 -0.46 -12.08 18.25
N LEU A 53 0.20 -10.94 18.16
CA LEU A 53 1.63 -10.88 17.94
C LEU A 53 2.38 -11.10 19.26
N ALA A 54 3.41 -11.94 19.21
CA ALA A 54 4.32 -12.14 20.32
C ALA A 54 5.77 -12.04 19.84
N PHE A 55 6.66 -11.64 20.74
CA PHE A 55 8.10 -11.74 20.55
C PHE A 55 8.66 -12.63 21.66
N VAL A 56 9.13 -13.82 21.29
CA VAL A 56 9.57 -14.87 22.21
C VAL A 56 10.93 -15.36 21.74
N ASP A 57 11.90 -15.44 22.66
CA ASP A 57 13.24 -15.96 22.40
C ASP A 57 13.94 -15.34 21.16
N GLY A 58 13.69 -14.06 20.88
CA GLY A 58 14.30 -13.34 19.77
C GLY A 58 13.56 -13.45 18.43
N ALA A 59 12.40 -14.11 18.38
CA ALA A 59 11.61 -14.30 17.17
C ALA A 59 10.17 -13.79 17.33
N TYR A 60 9.58 -13.32 16.23
CA TYR A 60 8.16 -12.97 16.17
C TYR A 60 7.31 -14.20 15.85
N GLU A 61 6.21 -14.35 16.57
CA GLU A 61 5.26 -15.44 16.39
C GLU A 61 3.83 -14.90 16.34
N LEU A 62 2.97 -15.57 15.57
CA LEU A 62 1.54 -15.35 15.57
C LEU A 62 0.86 -16.41 16.42
N ARG A 63 0.15 -15.97 17.45
CA ARG A 63 -0.66 -16.82 18.33
C ARG A 63 -2.11 -16.75 17.90
N ILE A 64 -2.60 -17.84 17.29
CA ILE A 64 -3.96 -17.97 16.78
C ILE A 64 -4.82 -18.66 17.85
N PRO A 65 -5.91 -18.01 18.31
CA PRO A 65 -6.87 -18.64 19.21
C PRO A 65 -7.53 -19.87 18.61
N ASP A 66 -7.92 -20.83 19.46
CA ASP A 66 -8.70 -21.99 18.97
C ASP A 66 -10.14 -21.61 18.63
N ARG A 67 -10.65 -20.52 19.23
CA ARG A 67 -11.95 -19.92 18.99
C ARG A 67 -11.89 -18.42 19.25
N PHE A 68 -12.80 -17.68 18.64
CA PHE A 68 -12.99 -16.26 18.91
C PHE A 68 -14.29 -16.08 19.71
N ASP A 69 -14.22 -15.30 20.79
CA ASP A 69 -15.34 -14.98 21.66
C ASP A 69 -15.14 -13.58 22.28
N ALA A 70 -16.08 -13.10 23.10
CA ALA A 70 -15.97 -11.78 23.72
C ALA A 70 -14.70 -11.60 24.59
N ALA A 71 -14.15 -12.68 25.14
CA ALA A 71 -12.90 -12.63 25.91
C ALA A 71 -11.66 -12.69 25.01
N THR A 72 -11.81 -13.23 23.80
CA THR A 72 -10.75 -13.49 22.84
C THR A 72 -11.18 -13.03 21.44
N PRO A 73 -11.50 -11.75 21.21
CA PRO A 73 -12.16 -11.30 19.99
C PRO A 73 -11.26 -11.45 18.76
N ALA A 74 -11.88 -11.66 17.59
CA ALA A 74 -11.19 -11.76 16.30
C ALA A 74 -10.62 -10.41 15.84
N ALA A 75 -11.32 -9.32 16.13
CA ALA A 75 -10.89 -7.95 15.89
C ALA A 75 -11.49 -7.04 16.97
N ILE A 76 -10.91 -5.85 17.18
CA ILE A 76 -11.50 -4.83 18.06
C ILE A 76 -12.32 -3.85 17.23
N PHE A 77 -13.60 -3.69 17.56
CA PHE A 77 -14.49 -2.73 16.94
C PHE A 77 -14.71 -1.51 17.82
N THR A 78 -14.75 -0.33 17.18
CA THR A 78 -15.17 0.93 17.81
C THR A 78 -16.14 1.64 16.88
N VAL A 79 -17.19 2.25 17.44
CA VAL A 79 -18.25 2.88 16.66
C VAL A 79 -18.52 4.26 17.21
N GLU A 80 -18.43 5.26 16.34
CA GLU A 80 -18.90 6.62 16.54
C GLU A 80 -20.10 6.88 15.62
N ARG A 81 -21.17 7.45 16.16
CA ARG A 81 -22.40 7.73 15.41
C ARG A 81 -22.73 9.21 15.47
N HIS A 82 -23.07 9.77 14.31
CA HIS A 82 -23.56 11.12 14.16
C HIS A 82 -24.96 11.09 13.53
N HIS A 83 -25.90 11.75 14.18
CA HIS A 83 -27.27 11.94 13.68
C HIS A 83 -27.35 13.19 12.77
N GLN A 84 -26.45 13.25 11.80
CA GLN A 84 -26.37 14.30 10.79
C GLN A 84 -25.60 13.78 9.57
N ALA A 85 -25.80 14.42 8.42
CA ALA A 85 -24.94 14.24 7.26
C ALA A 85 -23.53 14.83 7.52
N TYR A 86 -22.52 14.20 6.91
CA TYR A 86 -21.17 14.74 6.86
C TYR A 86 -21.11 15.90 5.86
N HIS A 87 -20.71 17.07 6.36
CA HIS A 87 -20.49 18.28 5.56
C HIS A 87 -19.05 18.81 5.70
N GLY A 88 -18.13 17.99 6.21
CA GLY A 88 -16.74 18.39 6.42
C GLY A 88 -15.96 18.51 5.12
N ASP A 89 -14.87 19.29 5.17
CA ASP A 89 -13.95 19.50 4.05
C ASP A 89 -12.66 18.66 4.17
N ALA A 90 -12.57 17.77 5.17
CA ALA A 90 -11.37 16.96 5.40
C ALA A 90 -11.18 15.90 4.31
N LEU A 91 -12.27 15.32 3.79
CA LEU A 91 -12.19 14.35 2.69
C LEU A 91 -11.69 15.05 1.40
N PRO A 92 -10.79 14.42 0.63
CA PRO A 92 -10.40 14.92 -0.70
C PRO A 92 -11.57 14.74 -1.67
N THR A 93 -12.21 15.84 -2.02
CA THR A 93 -13.25 15.86 -3.06
C THR A 93 -12.60 16.11 -4.41
N PRO A 94 -12.93 15.34 -5.46
CA PRO A 94 -12.52 15.66 -6.82
C PRO A 94 -12.98 17.08 -7.20
N PRO A 95 -12.15 17.89 -7.88
CA PRO A 95 -12.59 19.20 -8.36
C PRO A 95 -13.73 19.05 -9.37
N THR A 96 -14.88 19.66 -9.08
CA THR A 96 -16.05 19.69 -9.98
C THR A 96 -15.81 20.51 -11.25
N THR A 97 -14.74 21.30 -11.29
CA THR A 97 -14.45 22.31 -12.33
C THR A 97 -13.17 22.05 -13.12
N SER A 98 -12.38 21.02 -12.78
CA SER A 98 -11.17 20.69 -13.55
C SER A 98 -11.58 20.17 -14.95
N PRO A 99 -10.84 20.49 -16.03
CA PRO A 99 -11.06 19.83 -17.31
C PRO A 99 -11.08 18.33 -17.06
N GLN A 100 -12.17 17.64 -17.41
CA GLN A 100 -12.48 16.26 -16.97
C GLN A 100 -11.37 15.23 -17.20
N ASN A 101 -10.32 15.58 -17.96
CA ASN A 101 -9.23 14.73 -18.40
C ASN A 101 -7.81 15.24 -18.03
N THR A 102 -7.63 16.15 -17.08
CA THR A 102 -6.28 16.53 -16.59
C THR A 102 -5.98 15.99 -15.19
N PRO A 103 -4.74 15.52 -14.93
CA PRO A 103 -4.33 15.17 -13.56
C PRO A 103 -4.27 16.38 -12.64
N SER A 104 -4.66 16.21 -11.38
CA SER A 104 -4.70 17.30 -10.39
C SER A 104 -4.20 16.84 -9.02
N ILE A 105 -3.50 17.73 -8.31
CA ILE A 105 -3.12 17.56 -6.91
C ILE A 105 -4.16 18.21 -5.99
N ILE A 106 -4.61 17.47 -4.99
CA ILE A 106 -5.58 17.88 -3.96
C ILE A 106 -4.87 17.81 -2.58
N PRO A 107 -4.36 18.93 -2.06
CA PRO A 107 -3.73 18.98 -0.75
C PRO A 107 -4.77 18.97 0.39
N LYS A 108 -4.52 18.20 1.45
CA LYS A 108 -5.31 18.25 2.70
C LYS A 108 -4.41 18.18 3.95
N PRO A 109 -4.79 18.83 5.06
CA PRO A 109 -4.15 18.59 6.35
C PRO A 109 -4.29 17.11 6.75
N ALA A 110 -3.18 16.47 7.11
CA ALA A 110 -3.17 15.04 7.44
C ALA A 110 -3.95 14.72 8.74
N GLU A 111 -3.82 15.61 9.72
CA GLU A 111 -4.27 15.38 11.10
C GLU A 111 -5.79 15.27 11.20
N SER A 112 -6.53 16.14 10.50
CA SER A 112 -7.99 16.13 10.51
C SER A 112 -8.57 14.88 9.84
N LEU A 113 -7.88 14.32 8.86
CA LEU A 113 -8.32 13.12 8.16
C LEU A 113 -7.98 11.84 8.93
N ASN A 114 -6.80 11.76 9.55
CA ASN A 114 -6.40 10.56 10.31
C ASN A 114 -7.36 10.27 11.48
N ALA A 115 -7.85 11.31 12.15
CA ALA A 115 -8.81 11.19 13.25
C ALA A 115 -10.15 10.58 12.83
N LEU A 116 -10.53 10.69 11.54
CA LEU A 116 -11.78 10.13 11.02
C LEU A 116 -11.73 8.61 10.82
N PHE A 117 -10.53 8.02 10.73
CA PHE A 117 -10.35 6.58 10.49
C PHE A 117 -9.69 5.86 11.66
N ARG A 118 -9.35 6.56 12.74
CA ARG A 118 -8.68 5.97 13.89
C ARG A 118 -9.32 6.44 15.18
N SER A 119 -9.83 5.49 15.97
CA SER A 119 -10.28 5.79 17.32
C SER A 119 -9.12 6.31 18.19
N PRO A 120 -9.35 7.15 19.21
CA PRO A 120 -8.30 7.62 20.12
C PRO A 120 -7.47 6.52 20.80
N GLY A 121 -8.04 5.32 21.01
CA GLY A 121 -7.36 4.15 21.57
C GLY A 121 -6.76 3.18 20.55
N CYS A 122 -6.70 3.56 19.27
CA CYS A 122 -6.20 2.68 18.21
C CYS A 122 -4.66 2.57 18.28
N PRO A 123 -4.10 1.35 18.34
CA PRO A 123 -2.66 1.15 18.47
C PRO A 123 -1.86 1.85 17.37
N SER A 124 -0.77 2.51 17.74
CA SER A 124 0.03 3.35 16.81
C SER A 124 1.44 2.83 16.56
N THR A 125 1.89 1.87 17.37
CA THR A 125 3.22 1.26 17.31
C THR A 125 3.15 -0.26 17.37
N LEU A 126 4.18 -0.93 16.85
CA LEU A 126 4.28 -2.39 16.92
C LEU A 126 4.31 -2.91 18.37
N ASP A 127 4.95 -2.17 19.28
CA ASP A 127 5.07 -2.53 20.70
C ASP A 127 3.70 -2.69 21.37
N GLU A 128 2.69 -1.92 20.95
CA GLU A 128 1.32 -2.01 21.49
C GLU A 128 0.64 -3.34 21.11
N PHE A 129 1.02 -3.96 19.99
CA PHE A 129 0.53 -5.28 19.58
C PHE A 129 1.23 -6.44 20.28
N LEU A 130 2.41 -6.21 20.87
CA LEU A 130 3.20 -7.28 21.48
C LEU A 130 2.65 -7.71 22.84
N HIS A 131 2.75 -9.01 23.12
CA HIS A 131 2.53 -9.56 24.45
C HIS A 131 3.33 -8.78 25.51
N PRO A 132 2.75 -8.40 26.67
CA PRO A 132 1.56 -8.96 27.30
C PRO A 132 0.21 -8.38 26.86
N ASN A 133 0.18 -7.35 26.00
CA ASN A 133 -1.06 -6.65 25.62
C ASN A 133 -2.09 -7.59 24.98
N SER A 134 -1.62 -8.61 24.26
CA SER A 134 -2.43 -9.73 23.75
C SER A 134 -3.67 -9.31 22.95
N ILE A 135 -3.60 -8.16 22.26
CA ILE A 135 -4.68 -7.64 21.40
C ILE A 135 -4.67 -8.33 20.03
N PRO A 136 -5.85 -8.49 19.38
CA PRO A 136 -5.90 -8.97 18.00
C PRO A 136 -5.15 -8.02 17.06
N LEU A 137 -4.63 -8.56 15.96
CA LEU A 137 -3.94 -7.77 14.93
C LEU A 137 -4.84 -6.73 14.26
N LEU A 138 -6.15 -6.98 14.20
CA LEU A 138 -7.11 -6.11 13.51
C LEU A 138 -7.92 -5.23 14.46
N HIS A 139 -7.95 -3.94 14.12
CA HIS A 139 -8.81 -2.95 14.75
C HIS A 139 -9.65 -2.26 13.68
N VAL A 140 -10.97 -2.21 13.88
CA VAL A 140 -11.92 -1.56 12.98
C VAL A 140 -12.55 -0.37 13.71
N HIS A 141 -12.44 0.81 13.12
CA HIS A 141 -13.11 2.02 13.59
C HIS A 141 -14.17 2.45 12.58
N LEU A 142 -15.40 2.60 13.05
CA LEU A 142 -16.55 3.01 12.25
C LEU A 142 -16.99 4.39 12.70
N VAL A 143 -17.05 5.35 11.77
CA VAL A 143 -17.70 6.64 11.99
C VAL A 143 -18.90 6.73 11.04
N ILE A 144 -20.10 6.74 11.60
CA ILE A 144 -21.36 6.59 10.84
C ILE A 144 -22.10 7.93 10.84
N TYR A 145 -22.30 8.49 9.66
CA TYR A 145 -23.17 9.64 9.39
C TYR A 145 -24.47 9.17 8.68
N GLU A 146 -25.38 10.09 8.41
CA GLU A 146 -26.61 9.79 7.67
C GLU A 146 -26.38 9.51 6.17
N ASN A 147 -25.37 10.16 5.57
CA ASN A 147 -25.06 10.07 4.15
C ASN A 147 -23.81 9.24 3.82
N LEU A 148 -22.99 8.88 4.81
CA LEU A 148 -21.78 8.10 4.60
C LEU A 148 -21.32 7.36 5.86
N THR A 149 -20.49 6.34 5.68
CA THR A 149 -19.77 5.64 6.72
C THR A 149 -18.27 5.66 6.39
N LEU A 150 -17.46 6.04 7.38
CA LEU A 150 -16.00 5.97 7.33
C LEU A 150 -15.56 4.70 8.07
N ILE A 151 -14.77 3.86 7.40
CA ILE A 151 -14.28 2.58 7.93
C ILE A 151 -12.76 2.64 7.98
N GLY A 152 -12.18 2.65 9.17
CA GLY A 152 -10.74 2.51 9.36
C GLY A 152 -10.36 1.10 9.75
N VAL A 153 -9.65 0.37 8.89
CA VAL A 153 -9.12 -0.97 9.18
C VAL A 153 -7.64 -0.87 9.48
N THR A 154 -7.26 -1.07 10.74
CA THR A 154 -5.90 -0.91 11.25
C THR A 154 -5.24 -2.23 11.57
N ALA A 155 -4.01 -2.42 11.10
CA ALA A 155 -3.17 -3.58 11.38
C ALA A 155 -1.67 -3.21 11.40
N PRO A 156 -0.82 -3.94 12.15
CA PRO A 156 0.62 -3.82 11.98
C PRO A 156 1.01 -4.42 10.62
N HIS A 157 1.90 -3.74 9.89
CA HIS A 157 2.30 -4.14 8.55
C HIS A 157 3.04 -5.49 8.52
N ILE A 158 3.55 -5.96 9.66
CA ILE A 158 4.05 -7.34 9.84
C ILE A 158 2.97 -8.42 9.57
N ALA A 159 1.68 -8.08 9.56
CA ALA A 159 0.60 -9.05 9.38
C ALA A 159 -0.06 -9.02 7.99
N PHE A 160 0.07 -7.90 7.26
CA PHE A 160 -0.59 -7.73 5.97
C PHE A 160 0.24 -6.84 5.06
N ASP A 161 0.38 -7.24 3.80
CA ASP A 161 0.60 -6.29 2.72
C ASP A 161 -0.76 -5.79 2.19
N ALA A 162 -0.73 -4.79 1.30
CA ALA A 162 -1.96 -4.21 0.75
C ALA A 162 -2.85 -5.23 0.01
N VAL A 163 -2.26 -6.17 -0.73
CA VAL A 163 -3.01 -7.19 -1.48
C VAL A 163 -3.67 -8.17 -0.53
N GLY A 164 -2.96 -8.60 0.52
CA GLY A 164 -3.48 -9.49 1.55
C GLY A 164 -4.58 -8.85 2.39
N MET A 165 -4.47 -7.55 2.69
CA MET A 165 -5.58 -6.78 3.25
C MET A 165 -6.78 -6.77 2.29
N GLY A 166 -6.54 -6.52 1.00
CA GLY A 166 -7.58 -6.60 -0.04
C GLY A 166 -8.30 -7.94 -0.07
N VAL A 167 -7.57 -9.06 -0.02
CA VAL A 167 -8.12 -10.42 0.05
C VAL A 167 -9.12 -10.56 1.21
N LEU A 168 -8.75 -10.13 2.41
CA LEU A 168 -9.61 -10.20 3.58
C LEU A 168 -10.87 -9.33 3.41
N LEU A 169 -10.71 -8.08 2.93
CA LEU A 169 -11.82 -7.15 2.77
C LEU A 169 -12.79 -7.58 1.66
N HIS A 170 -12.30 -8.21 0.59
CA HIS A 170 -13.13 -8.80 -0.46
C HIS A 170 -13.92 -10.00 0.06
N ALA A 171 -13.33 -10.85 0.90
CA ALA A 171 -14.06 -11.93 1.55
C ALA A 171 -15.13 -11.40 2.51
N TRP A 172 -14.82 -10.33 3.26
CA TRP A 172 -15.77 -9.67 4.15
C TRP A 172 -16.99 -9.11 3.39
N THR A 173 -16.75 -8.37 2.31
CA THR A 173 -17.83 -7.79 1.49
C THR A 173 -18.66 -8.85 0.75
N GLN A 174 -18.09 -9.99 0.37
CA GLN A 174 -18.85 -11.14 -0.15
C GLN A 174 -19.86 -11.68 0.87
N VAL A 175 -19.41 -11.95 2.11
CA VAL A 175 -20.31 -12.43 3.17
C VAL A 175 -21.38 -11.39 3.52
N LEU A 176 -21.03 -10.10 3.53
CA LEU A 176 -22.01 -9.02 3.73
C LEU A 176 -23.14 -9.04 2.69
N LYS A 177 -22.83 -9.40 1.44
CA LYS A 177 -23.82 -9.52 0.36
C LYS A 177 -24.68 -10.79 0.46
N GLY A 178 -24.40 -11.65 1.43
CA GLY A 178 -25.12 -12.90 1.65
C GLY A 178 -24.50 -14.11 0.94
N ASP A 179 -23.28 -14.00 0.41
CA ASP A 179 -22.56 -15.17 -0.09
C ASP A 179 -22.29 -16.16 1.03
N ASP A 180 -22.44 -17.46 0.75
CA ASP A 180 -22.10 -18.51 1.72
C ASP A 180 -20.61 -18.47 2.02
N VAL A 181 -20.25 -18.22 3.28
CA VAL A 181 -18.87 -18.21 3.74
C VAL A 181 -18.14 -19.47 3.31
N GLU A 182 -18.78 -20.65 3.27
CA GLU A 182 -18.12 -21.89 2.87
C GLU A 182 -17.63 -21.88 1.42
N GLY A 183 -18.28 -21.14 0.52
CA GLY A 183 -17.87 -20.96 -0.87
C GLY A 183 -16.64 -20.07 -1.07
N ILE A 184 -16.25 -19.29 -0.05
CA ILE A 184 -15.10 -18.39 -0.13
C ILE A 184 -13.80 -19.17 0.05
N ALA A 185 -12.82 -18.93 -0.81
CA ALA A 185 -11.49 -19.50 -0.68
C ALA A 185 -10.80 -18.97 0.59
N GLY A 186 -10.33 -19.88 1.44
CA GLY A 186 -9.62 -19.54 2.67
C GLY A 186 -8.13 -19.88 2.59
N MET A 187 -7.40 -19.48 3.64
CA MET A 187 -5.99 -19.80 3.82
C MET A 187 -5.84 -20.87 4.90
N PRO A 188 -5.01 -21.91 4.69
CA PRO A 188 -4.69 -22.88 5.75
C PRO A 188 -4.11 -22.20 7.00
N TRP A 189 -4.48 -22.67 8.19
CA TRP A 189 -4.05 -22.08 9.47
C TRP A 189 -2.54 -22.20 9.72
N ASP A 190 -1.88 -23.14 9.04
CA ASP A 190 -0.45 -23.44 9.10
C ASP A 190 0.27 -23.03 7.80
N ALA A 191 -0.33 -22.14 7.00
CA ALA A 191 0.24 -21.68 5.74
C ALA A 191 1.64 -21.06 5.94
N GLN A 192 2.65 -21.74 5.41
CA GLN A 192 4.06 -21.35 5.47
C GLN A 192 4.67 -21.43 4.06
N PRO A 193 4.27 -20.54 3.13
CA PRO A 193 4.65 -20.64 1.72
C PRO A 193 6.16 -20.51 1.45
N PHE A 194 6.92 -20.01 2.44
CA PHE A 194 8.36 -19.78 2.36
C PHE A 194 9.21 -20.73 3.23
N ALA A 195 8.62 -21.81 3.78
CA ALA A 195 9.33 -22.72 4.69
C ALA A 195 9.97 -23.97 4.02
N GLY A 196 9.89 -24.11 2.69
CA GLY A 196 10.41 -25.27 1.95
C GLY A 196 11.88 -25.19 1.53
N GLU A 197 12.44 -26.29 1.02
CA GLU A 197 13.86 -26.39 0.57
C GLU A 197 14.26 -25.30 -0.43
N GLY A 198 13.34 -24.86 -1.29
CA GLY A 198 13.56 -23.75 -2.23
C GLY A 198 13.81 -22.39 -1.56
N PHE A 199 13.57 -22.27 -0.26
CA PHE A 199 13.65 -21.05 0.53
C PHE A 199 14.55 -21.19 1.77
N ALA A 200 15.30 -22.29 1.91
CA ALA A 200 16.25 -22.50 3.00
C ALA A 200 17.38 -21.43 3.01
N GLU A 201 17.87 -21.06 4.19
CA GLU A 201 18.91 -20.04 4.36
C GLU A 201 20.23 -20.40 3.64
N GLY A 202 21.03 -19.39 3.24
CA GLY A 202 22.37 -19.65 2.69
C GLY A 202 22.95 -18.62 1.70
N VAL A 203 22.27 -17.48 1.49
CA VAL A 203 22.72 -16.44 0.55
C VAL A 203 23.24 -15.25 1.34
N LYS A 204 24.41 -14.71 0.96
CA LYS A 204 25.01 -13.52 1.60
C LYS A 204 24.80 -12.21 0.85
N ALA A 205 24.52 -12.28 -0.45
CA ALA A 205 24.38 -11.09 -1.28
C ALA A 205 23.04 -10.37 -0.99
N ALA A 206 23.12 -9.07 -0.71
CA ALA A 206 21.96 -8.22 -0.54
C ALA A 206 21.00 -8.29 -1.76
N PRO A 207 19.70 -8.02 -1.57
CA PRO A 207 18.73 -8.07 -2.65
C PRO A 207 19.04 -7.02 -3.72
N HIS A 208 18.66 -7.31 -4.96
CA HIS A 208 18.95 -6.44 -6.08
C HIS A 208 18.39 -5.03 -5.88
N GLY A 209 19.24 -4.03 -6.07
CA GLY A 209 18.85 -2.62 -5.98
C GLY A 209 18.72 -2.09 -4.56
N TRP A 210 19.26 -2.81 -3.57
CA TRP A 210 19.50 -2.34 -2.21
C TRP A 210 20.99 -2.15 -1.95
N PHE A 211 21.34 -1.16 -1.14
CA PHE A 211 22.73 -0.73 -0.92
C PHE A 211 23.10 -0.84 0.56
N ASP A 212 24.23 -1.49 0.83
CA ASP A 212 24.82 -1.57 2.17
C ASP A 212 25.68 -0.32 2.41
N VAL A 213 25.01 0.77 2.81
CA VAL A 213 25.64 2.10 3.02
C VAL A 213 26.11 2.20 4.47
N GLN A 214 27.40 2.45 4.69
CA GLN A 214 28.01 2.44 6.02
C GLN A 214 29.00 3.60 6.24
N GLY A 215 29.34 3.85 7.50
CA GLY A 215 30.40 4.79 7.87
C GLY A 215 30.14 6.21 7.36
N ASP A 216 31.13 6.79 6.69
CA ASP A 216 31.06 8.16 6.16
C ASP A 216 29.97 8.35 5.11
N GLU A 217 29.69 7.33 4.29
CA GLU A 217 28.62 7.37 3.29
C GLU A 217 27.23 7.48 3.95
N LEU A 218 27.03 6.71 5.02
CA LEU A 218 25.79 6.78 5.81
C LEU A 218 25.67 8.15 6.49
N ARG A 219 26.77 8.68 7.02
CA ARG A 219 26.81 10.00 7.65
C ARG A 219 26.46 11.11 6.65
N GLU A 220 27.05 11.11 5.46
CA GLU A 220 26.76 12.10 4.40
C GLU A 220 25.27 12.05 4.00
N MET A 221 24.72 10.86 3.78
CA MET A 221 23.31 10.69 3.44
C MET A 221 22.37 11.16 4.57
N MET A 222 22.72 10.91 5.84
CA MET A 222 21.94 11.40 6.99
C MET A 222 22.02 12.92 7.13
N GLU A 223 23.19 13.52 6.88
CA GLU A 223 23.37 14.98 6.86
C GLU A 223 22.51 15.63 5.75
N GLU A 224 22.49 15.05 4.54
CA GLU A 224 21.63 15.48 3.43
C GLU A 224 20.15 15.36 3.79
N PHE A 225 19.73 14.25 4.38
CA PHE A 225 18.35 14.02 4.81
C PHE A 225 17.90 15.03 5.88
N VAL A 226 18.68 15.19 6.94
CA VAL A 226 18.38 16.14 8.04
C VAL A 226 18.40 17.58 7.53
N GLY A 227 19.35 17.93 6.67
CA GLY A 227 19.40 19.25 6.03
C GLY A 227 18.15 19.52 5.18
N GLY A 228 17.71 18.52 4.42
CA GLY A 228 16.47 18.57 3.63
C GLY A 228 15.24 18.82 4.51
N LEU A 229 15.06 18.04 5.58
CA LEU A 229 13.97 18.24 6.53
C LEU A 229 14.03 19.60 7.24
N ALA A 230 15.21 20.05 7.66
CA ALA A 230 15.36 21.35 8.29
C ALA A 230 15.04 22.51 7.31
N SER A 231 15.32 22.32 6.02
CA SER A 231 15.05 23.31 4.99
C SER A 231 13.58 23.41 4.60
N ASP A 232 12.79 22.36 4.81
CA ASP A 232 11.37 22.27 4.46
C ASP A 232 10.65 21.42 5.51
N PRO A 233 10.48 21.91 6.76
CA PRO A 233 10.06 21.06 7.88
C PRO A 233 8.58 20.72 7.91
N GLU A 234 7.74 21.53 7.26
CA GLU A 234 6.30 21.32 7.22
C GLU A 234 5.91 20.34 6.13
N GLU A 235 4.98 19.42 6.45
CA GLU A 235 4.51 18.38 5.54
C GLU A 235 3.02 18.54 5.24
N VAL A 236 2.62 18.20 4.02
CA VAL A 236 1.23 18.17 3.58
C VAL A 236 0.95 16.88 2.84
N VAL A 237 -0.17 16.24 3.18
CA VAL A 237 -0.63 15.05 2.47
C VAL A 237 -1.42 15.49 1.26
N CYS A 238 -1.10 14.89 0.11
CA CYS A 238 -1.72 15.21 -1.16
C CYS A 238 -2.27 13.95 -1.82
N TRP A 239 -3.46 14.09 -2.38
CA TRP A 239 -4.01 13.14 -3.34
C TRP A 239 -3.69 13.65 -4.74
N VAL A 240 -3.38 12.73 -5.63
CA VAL A 240 -3.23 13.03 -7.05
C VAL A 240 -4.30 12.25 -7.78
N ARG A 241 -5.29 12.96 -8.32
CA ARG A 241 -6.29 12.35 -9.19
C ARG A 241 -5.70 12.28 -10.59
N VAL A 242 -5.59 11.08 -11.15
CA VAL A 242 -5.14 10.86 -12.53
C VAL A 242 -6.29 10.23 -13.30
N PRO A 243 -7.00 10.99 -14.16
CA PRO A 243 -8.08 10.45 -14.97
C PRO A 243 -7.64 9.21 -15.76
N LYS A 244 -8.45 8.15 -15.76
CA LYS A 244 -8.15 6.93 -16.54
C LYS A 244 -8.02 7.24 -18.02
N ARG A 245 -8.89 8.11 -18.54
CA ARG A 245 -8.85 8.57 -19.93
C ARG A 245 -7.49 9.21 -20.28
N PHE A 246 -6.92 10.04 -19.41
CA PHE A 246 -5.59 10.63 -19.62
C PHE A 246 -4.52 9.54 -19.71
N LEU A 247 -4.54 8.60 -18.76
CA LEU A 247 -3.60 7.49 -18.69
C LEU A 247 -3.70 6.57 -19.92
N ASP A 248 -4.92 6.27 -20.36
CA ASP A 248 -5.21 5.44 -21.53
C ASP A 248 -4.81 6.13 -22.83
N GLU A 249 -5.03 7.44 -22.95
CA GLU A 249 -4.56 8.24 -24.07
C GLU A 249 -3.03 8.20 -24.17
N LYS A 250 -2.32 8.41 -23.05
CA LYS A 250 -0.84 8.34 -23.00
C LYS A 250 -0.34 6.93 -23.33
N LYS A 251 -0.96 5.90 -22.76
CA LYS A 251 -0.61 4.50 -23.08
C LYS A 251 -0.83 4.21 -24.56
N ARG A 252 -1.96 4.62 -25.13
CA ARG A 252 -2.28 4.43 -26.55
C ARG A 252 -1.27 5.13 -27.46
N GLU A 253 -0.89 6.37 -27.17
CA GLU A 253 0.15 7.11 -27.89
C GLU A 253 1.46 6.31 -27.91
N ILE A 254 1.91 5.83 -26.76
CA ILE A 254 3.13 5.02 -26.62
C ILE A 254 3.04 3.74 -27.46
N MET A 255 1.93 3.00 -27.35
CA MET A 255 1.76 1.75 -28.10
C MET A 255 1.72 1.97 -29.62
N VAL A 256 1.15 3.09 -30.10
CA VAL A 256 1.18 3.47 -31.52
C VAL A 256 2.61 3.77 -31.98
N GLU A 257 3.39 4.52 -31.19
CA GLU A 257 4.79 4.81 -31.50
C GLU A 257 5.66 3.53 -31.55
N LEU A 258 5.42 2.57 -30.65
CA LEU A 258 6.14 1.29 -30.65
C LEU A 258 5.84 0.46 -31.88
N LYS A 259 4.55 0.36 -32.25
CA LYS A 259 4.13 -0.33 -33.47
C LYS A 259 4.71 0.32 -34.72
N ALA A 260 4.73 1.66 -34.80
CA ALA A 260 5.32 2.38 -35.92
C ALA A 260 6.83 2.14 -36.05
N LYS A 261 7.52 1.81 -34.95
CA LYS A 261 8.94 1.42 -34.92
C LYS A 261 9.15 -0.09 -35.15
N GLY A 262 8.10 -0.87 -35.38
CA GLY A 262 8.18 -2.33 -35.53
C GLY A 262 8.56 -3.08 -34.24
N SER A 263 8.31 -2.49 -33.07
CA SER A 263 8.53 -3.16 -31.78
C SER A 263 7.28 -3.90 -31.34
N GLU A 264 7.45 -5.13 -30.85
CA GLU A 264 6.41 -5.95 -30.21
C GLU A 264 6.33 -5.73 -28.69
N GLU A 265 7.13 -4.82 -28.15
CA GLU A 265 7.10 -4.49 -26.74
C GLU A 265 5.81 -3.74 -26.35
N TYR A 266 5.44 -3.82 -25.07
CA TYR A 266 4.26 -3.15 -24.55
C TYR A 266 4.55 -2.48 -23.22
N VAL A 267 3.68 -1.53 -22.85
CA VAL A 267 3.64 -0.91 -21.53
C VAL A 267 2.25 -1.09 -20.92
N GLY A 268 2.20 -1.24 -19.60
CA GLY A 268 0.98 -1.23 -18.79
C GLY A 268 0.68 0.15 -18.24
N SER A 269 -0.55 0.36 -17.74
CA SER A 269 -0.95 1.65 -17.15
C SER A 269 -0.09 2.03 -15.94
N SER A 270 0.35 1.06 -15.13
CA SER A 270 1.26 1.32 -14.00
C SER A 270 2.64 1.83 -14.43
N ASP A 271 3.18 1.36 -15.57
CA ASP A 271 4.48 1.84 -16.06
C ASP A 271 4.36 3.27 -16.57
N VAL A 272 3.27 3.57 -17.30
CA VAL A 272 2.96 4.90 -17.80
C VAL A 272 2.72 5.87 -16.65
N LEU A 273 1.98 5.44 -15.62
CA LEU A 273 1.73 6.25 -14.43
C LEU A 273 3.04 6.57 -13.70
N ALA A 274 3.87 5.57 -13.42
CA ALA A 274 5.15 5.78 -12.73
C ALA A 274 6.09 6.67 -13.55
N ALA A 275 6.18 6.46 -14.86
CA ALA A 275 6.99 7.28 -15.77
C ALA A 275 6.49 8.72 -15.89
N TRP A 276 5.17 8.92 -15.92
CA TRP A 276 4.59 10.26 -15.90
C TRP A 276 4.88 10.94 -14.56
N TRP A 277 4.64 10.24 -13.45
CA TRP A 277 4.76 10.82 -12.13
C TRP A 277 6.19 11.21 -11.78
N ILE A 278 7.18 10.36 -12.06
CA ILE A 278 8.59 10.71 -11.86
C ILE A 278 9.00 11.90 -12.73
N LYS A 279 8.53 11.99 -13.98
CA LYS A 279 8.81 13.17 -14.84
C LYS A 279 8.16 14.44 -14.26
N THR A 280 6.93 14.34 -13.76
CA THR A 280 6.21 15.47 -13.14
C THR A 280 6.96 16.00 -11.92
N LEU A 281 7.36 15.11 -10.99
CA LEU A 281 8.08 15.49 -9.77
C LEU A 281 9.43 16.18 -10.06
N HIS A 282 10.10 15.80 -11.14
CA HIS A 282 11.43 16.31 -11.48
C HIS A 282 11.41 17.37 -12.59
N ALA A 283 10.24 17.83 -13.02
CA ALA A 283 10.11 18.77 -14.16
C ALA A 283 10.81 20.11 -13.90
N GLN A 284 10.86 20.56 -12.64
CA GLN A 284 11.45 21.85 -12.24
C GLN A 284 12.96 21.79 -11.99
N ARG A 285 13.58 20.62 -12.08
CA ARG A 285 15.03 20.45 -11.90
C ARG A 285 15.78 20.97 -13.13
N THR A 286 17.06 21.29 -12.97
CA THR A 286 17.87 21.81 -14.07
C THR A 286 18.07 20.72 -15.15
N PRO A 287 18.05 21.06 -16.45
CA PRO A 287 18.20 20.06 -17.53
C PRO A 287 19.51 19.27 -17.50
N THR A 288 20.52 19.76 -16.78
CA THR A 288 21.84 19.15 -16.61
C THR A 288 22.00 18.43 -15.27
N ASP A 289 20.94 18.30 -14.48
CA ASP A 289 20.99 17.64 -13.17
C ASP A 289 21.45 16.17 -13.31
N PRO A 290 22.63 15.81 -12.75
CA PRO A 290 23.20 14.48 -12.89
C PRO A 290 22.68 13.50 -11.83
N THR A 291 21.85 13.96 -10.87
CA THR A 291 21.42 13.17 -9.70
C THR A 291 20.76 11.87 -10.17
N PRO A 292 21.30 10.69 -9.83
CA PRO A 292 20.69 9.41 -10.18
C PRO A 292 19.40 9.18 -9.41
N ILE A 293 18.33 8.83 -10.11
CA ILE A 293 17.08 8.37 -9.50
C ILE A 293 17.01 6.85 -9.56
N HIS A 294 16.93 6.22 -8.38
CA HIS A 294 16.76 4.79 -8.20
C HIS A 294 15.26 4.47 -8.14
N ILE A 295 14.76 3.83 -9.20
CA ILE A 295 13.33 3.55 -9.38
C ILE A 295 13.04 2.17 -8.78
N GLN A 296 12.26 2.14 -7.71
CA GLN A 296 11.85 0.92 -7.03
C GLN A 296 10.33 0.79 -7.00
N MET A 297 9.83 -0.44 -7.11
CA MET A 297 8.40 -0.74 -7.02
C MET A 297 8.22 -2.07 -6.27
N PRO A 298 7.31 -2.16 -5.28
CA PRO A 298 6.93 -3.45 -4.73
C PRO A 298 6.29 -4.32 -5.81
N LYS A 299 6.70 -5.59 -5.87
CA LYS A 299 6.13 -6.61 -6.73
C LYS A 299 5.48 -7.68 -5.86
N ASP A 300 4.17 -7.85 -6.05
CA ASP A 300 3.44 -9.00 -5.52
C ASP A 300 3.97 -10.30 -6.15
N LEU A 301 4.29 -11.25 -5.29
CA LEU A 301 4.90 -12.53 -5.65
C LEU A 301 3.87 -13.67 -5.74
N ARG A 302 2.62 -13.47 -5.29
CA ARG A 302 1.59 -14.53 -5.16
C ARG A 302 1.37 -15.29 -6.47
N ASP A 303 1.33 -14.57 -7.59
CA ASP A 303 1.07 -15.13 -8.92
C ASP A 303 2.33 -15.64 -9.63
N LEU A 304 3.51 -15.50 -9.03
CA LEU A 304 4.76 -15.90 -9.67
C LEU A 304 5.03 -17.40 -9.47
N PRO A 305 5.67 -18.07 -10.44
CA PRO A 305 6.00 -19.49 -10.39
C PRO A 305 7.21 -19.78 -9.48
N ILE A 306 7.22 -19.21 -8.27
CA ILE A 306 8.31 -19.31 -7.30
C ILE A 306 8.07 -20.35 -6.21
N TYR A 307 6.84 -20.86 -6.08
CA TYR A 307 6.47 -21.82 -5.03
C TYR A 307 6.67 -23.27 -5.47
N ALA A 308 6.14 -24.21 -4.68
CA ALA A 308 6.23 -25.65 -4.96
C ALA A 308 5.77 -25.96 -6.39
N ASN A 309 6.49 -26.86 -7.07
CA ASN A 309 6.26 -27.23 -8.47
C ASN A 309 6.33 -26.08 -9.47
N SER A 310 7.02 -24.97 -9.14
CA SER A 310 7.10 -23.76 -9.98
C SER A 310 5.71 -23.22 -10.34
N ALA A 311 4.79 -23.25 -9.38
CA ALA A 311 3.44 -22.73 -9.52
C ALA A 311 3.25 -21.43 -8.71
N PRO A 312 2.18 -20.66 -9.00
CA PRO A 312 1.64 -19.62 -8.11
C PRO A 312 1.23 -20.18 -6.74
N LEU A 313 0.95 -19.29 -5.78
CA LEU A 313 0.36 -19.71 -4.51
C LEU A 313 -1.00 -20.39 -4.73
N PRO A 314 -1.26 -21.53 -4.08
CA PRO A 314 -2.50 -22.28 -4.28
C PRO A 314 -3.67 -21.76 -3.44
N TYR A 315 -3.47 -20.72 -2.62
CA TYR A 315 -4.48 -20.16 -1.72
C TYR A 315 -4.30 -18.64 -1.58
N PRO A 316 -5.37 -17.91 -1.19
CA PRO A 316 -5.34 -16.46 -1.00
C PRO A 316 -4.59 -16.07 0.27
N TYR A 317 -3.26 -16.01 0.20
CA TYR A 317 -2.40 -15.71 1.34
C TYR A 317 -2.43 -14.22 1.73
N ILE A 318 -2.69 -13.92 3.00
CA ILE A 318 -2.97 -12.55 3.49
C ILE A 318 -1.75 -11.80 4.05
N HIS A 319 -0.64 -12.50 4.36
CA HIS A 319 0.57 -11.86 4.90
C HIS A 319 1.45 -11.30 3.78
N ASN A 320 2.56 -10.65 4.13
CA ASN A 320 3.43 -9.99 3.15
C ASN A 320 3.97 -11.01 2.14
N THR A 321 3.72 -10.74 0.87
CA THR A 321 4.21 -11.52 -0.26
C THR A 321 4.74 -10.58 -1.34
N CYS A 322 5.63 -9.67 -0.94
CA CYS A 322 6.20 -8.68 -1.84
C CYS A 322 7.72 -8.54 -1.66
N LEU A 323 8.39 -8.21 -2.76
CA LEU A 323 9.77 -7.73 -2.78
C LEU A 323 9.84 -6.49 -3.67
N PHE A 324 10.84 -5.64 -3.44
CA PHE A 324 11.07 -4.48 -4.29
C PHE A 324 11.82 -4.91 -5.56
N VAL A 325 11.25 -4.59 -6.72
CA VAL A 325 11.94 -4.63 -7.99
C VAL A 325 12.51 -3.26 -8.32
N SER A 326 13.73 -3.23 -8.84
CA SER A 326 14.43 -2.00 -9.20
C SER A 326 14.70 -1.97 -10.70
N ALA A 327 14.31 -0.88 -11.36
CA ALA A 327 14.82 -0.58 -12.71
C ALA A 327 16.24 0.04 -12.59
N PRO A 328 17.11 -0.10 -13.60
CA PRO A 328 18.41 0.55 -13.56
C PRO A 328 18.28 2.07 -13.34
N PRO A 329 19.13 2.70 -12.51
CA PRO A 329 18.98 4.11 -12.16
C PRO A 329 19.15 5.03 -13.39
N ARG A 330 18.49 6.18 -13.35
CA ARG A 330 18.53 7.20 -14.42
C ARG A 330 18.81 8.57 -13.84
N PRO A 331 19.76 9.36 -14.39
CA PRO A 331 19.94 10.73 -13.94
C PRO A 331 18.71 11.58 -14.27
N VAL A 332 18.44 12.60 -13.46
CA VAL A 332 17.32 13.55 -13.67
C VAL A 332 17.31 14.12 -15.08
N SER A 333 18.46 14.54 -15.60
CA SER A 333 18.63 15.00 -16.99
C SER A 333 18.13 13.99 -18.05
N ALA A 334 18.36 12.68 -17.84
CA ALA A 334 17.81 11.64 -18.72
C ALA A 334 16.30 11.49 -18.54
N ILE A 335 15.79 11.50 -17.30
CA ILE A 335 14.36 11.42 -17.02
C ILE A 335 13.61 12.56 -17.71
N GLN A 336 14.15 13.78 -17.68
CA GLN A 336 13.54 14.95 -18.32
C GLN A 336 13.58 14.85 -19.85
N SER A 337 14.74 14.49 -20.43
CA SER A 337 14.94 14.48 -21.89
C SER A 337 14.31 13.29 -22.61
N GLN A 338 14.14 12.14 -21.95
CA GLN A 338 13.52 10.96 -22.57
C GLN A 338 12.02 11.17 -22.83
N SER A 339 11.49 10.57 -23.90
CA SER A 339 10.04 10.52 -24.09
C SER A 339 9.37 9.72 -22.97
N LEU A 340 8.09 10.01 -22.71
CA LEU A 340 7.31 9.26 -21.72
C LEU A 340 7.31 7.75 -22.01
N GLY A 341 7.17 7.37 -23.29
CA GLY A 341 7.20 5.98 -23.72
C GLY A 341 8.54 5.28 -23.48
N ALA A 342 9.66 5.97 -23.71
CA ALA A 342 10.98 5.42 -23.44
C ALA A 342 11.21 5.15 -21.94
N LEU A 343 10.74 6.05 -21.07
CA LEU A 343 10.85 5.88 -19.63
C LEU A 343 9.89 4.79 -19.11
N ALA A 344 8.65 4.73 -19.61
CA ALA A 344 7.71 3.66 -19.28
C ALA A 344 8.24 2.28 -19.68
N LEU A 345 8.83 2.15 -20.88
CA LEU A 345 9.51 0.91 -21.30
C LEU A 345 10.71 0.57 -20.43
N HIS A 346 11.50 1.56 -20.02
CA HIS A 346 12.63 1.36 -19.12
C HIS A 346 12.19 0.72 -17.80
N ILE A 347 11.10 1.22 -17.21
CA ILE A 347 10.49 0.66 -15.99
C ILE A 347 9.98 -0.76 -16.26
N ARG A 348 9.17 -0.96 -17.31
CA ARG A 348 8.62 -2.28 -17.69
C ARG A 348 9.71 -3.33 -17.88
N ARG A 349 10.79 -3.00 -18.59
CA ARG A 349 11.92 -3.91 -18.83
C ARG A 349 12.61 -4.31 -17.53
N GLY A 350 12.76 -3.38 -16.57
CA GLY A 350 13.27 -3.69 -15.23
C GLY A 350 12.39 -4.70 -14.50
N ILE A 351 11.07 -4.50 -14.53
CA ILE A 351 10.09 -5.42 -13.94
C ILE A 351 10.13 -6.80 -14.61
N GLN A 352 10.16 -6.85 -15.95
CA GLN A 352 10.23 -8.09 -16.72
C GLN A 352 11.54 -8.85 -16.48
N ALA A 353 12.67 -8.16 -16.43
CA ALA A 353 13.96 -8.78 -16.15
C ALA A 353 14.00 -9.42 -14.76
N TYR A 354 13.33 -8.81 -13.77
CA TYR A 354 13.22 -9.38 -12.44
C TYR A 354 12.24 -10.57 -12.38
N THR A 355 11.02 -10.38 -12.92
CA THR A 355 9.96 -11.40 -12.89
C THR A 355 10.22 -12.59 -13.80
N GLY A 356 11.08 -12.43 -14.82
CA GLY A 356 11.53 -13.50 -15.70
C GLY A 356 12.59 -14.42 -15.09
N ASP A 357 13.07 -14.15 -13.87
CA ASP A 357 14.05 -14.98 -13.16
C ASP A 357 13.50 -15.45 -11.80
N PRO A 358 12.66 -16.50 -11.77
CA PRO A 358 12.10 -17.05 -10.54
C PRO A 358 13.17 -17.48 -9.52
N GLU A 359 14.34 -17.95 -9.96
CA GLU A 359 15.43 -18.36 -9.07
C GLU A 359 16.11 -17.17 -8.40
N LYS A 360 16.24 -16.03 -9.10
CA LYS A 360 16.65 -14.77 -8.46
C LYS A 360 15.67 -14.36 -7.36
N ILE A 361 14.37 -14.45 -7.62
CA ILE A 361 13.35 -14.10 -6.61
C ILE A 361 13.46 -15.03 -5.41
N ARG A 362 13.51 -16.35 -5.62
CA ARG A 362 13.71 -17.33 -4.53
C ARG A 362 14.98 -17.02 -3.75
N ARG A 363 16.08 -16.66 -4.42
CA ARG A 363 17.35 -16.29 -3.78
C ARG A 363 17.22 -15.05 -2.90
N GLU A 364 16.46 -14.04 -3.32
CA GLU A 364 16.23 -12.84 -2.51
C GLU A 364 15.30 -13.13 -1.31
N VAL A 365 14.27 -13.96 -1.48
CA VAL A 365 13.46 -14.46 -0.37
C VAL A 365 14.33 -15.24 0.63
N ARG A 366 15.24 -16.10 0.15
CA ARG A 366 16.23 -16.80 0.99
C ARG A 366 17.12 -15.84 1.76
N TRP A 367 17.53 -14.74 1.14
CA TRP A 367 18.34 -13.72 1.80
C TRP A 367 17.56 -13.05 2.93
N VAL A 368 16.33 -12.60 2.67
CA VAL A 368 15.42 -12.02 3.70
C VAL A 368 15.25 -12.99 4.86
N ALA A 369 15.05 -14.28 4.54
CA ALA A 369 14.86 -15.35 5.49
C ALA A 369 16.12 -15.77 6.24
N SER A 370 17.31 -15.32 5.83
CA SER A 370 18.57 -15.70 6.49
C SER A 370 18.82 -14.90 7.78
N GLU A 371 19.70 -15.41 8.65
CA GLU A 371 20.23 -14.64 9.79
C GLU A 371 20.79 -13.28 9.36
N GLU A 372 21.48 -13.23 8.21
CA GLU A 372 22.02 -11.99 7.66
C GLU A 372 20.90 -11.02 7.26
N GLY A 373 19.88 -11.49 6.55
CA GLY A 373 18.71 -10.68 6.19
C GLY A 373 18.00 -10.13 7.41
N ARG A 374 17.65 -10.99 8.38
CA ARG A 374 17.00 -10.55 9.63
C ARG A 374 17.79 -9.49 10.39
N ARG A 375 19.13 -9.59 10.39
CA ARG A 375 19.99 -8.63 11.09
C ARG A 375 20.23 -7.34 10.30
N ARG A 376 20.32 -7.42 8.97
CA ARG A 376 20.84 -6.32 8.12
C ARG A 376 19.79 -5.66 7.25
N TRP A 377 18.59 -6.23 7.10
CA TRP A 377 17.55 -5.67 6.22
C TRP A 377 17.24 -4.21 6.56
N SER A 378 17.15 -3.85 7.85
CA SER A 378 16.91 -2.47 8.30
C SER A 378 18.08 -1.52 8.11
N ALA A 379 19.27 -2.02 7.76
CA ALA A 379 20.45 -1.20 7.48
C ALA A 379 20.68 -0.98 5.99
N LEU A 380 19.87 -1.60 5.10
CA LEU A 380 19.99 -1.39 3.67
C LEU A 380 19.22 -0.14 3.22
N MET A 381 19.82 0.59 2.28
CA MET A 381 19.25 1.81 1.71
C MET A 381 18.71 1.56 0.29
N PRO A 382 17.64 2.28 -0.11
CA PRO A 382 17.05 2.15 -1.44
C PRO A 382 17.91 2.77 -2.57
N CYS A 383 18.90 3.59 -2.20
CA CYS A 383 19.87 4.21 -3.10
C CYS A 383 21.19 4.47 -2.36
N PRO A 384 22.32 4.63 -3.08
CA PRO A 384 23.56 5.12 -2.50
C PRO A 384 23.50 6.63 -2.17
N PRO A 385 24.49 7.20 -1.46
CA PRO A 385 24.59 8.66 -1.26
C PRO A 385 24.60 9.43 -2.58
N LYS A 386 24.12 10.69 -2.56
CA LYS A 386 24.01 11.58 -3.75
C LYS A 386 23.09 11.08 -4.86
N ALA A 387 22.27 10.08 -4.54
CA ALA A 387 21.18 9.60 -5.38
C ALA A 387 19.86 9.76 -4.64
N GLU A 388 18.75 9.82 -5.38
CA GLU A 388 17.41 9.90 -4.82
C GLU A 388 16.66 8.60 -5.10
N ALA A 389 15.93 8.09 -4.11
CA ALA A 389 15.04 6.95 -4.30
C ALA A 389 13.66 7.43 -4.74
N PHE A 390 13.13 6.81 -5.79
CA PHE A 390 11.75 6.97 -6.22
C PHE A 390 11.03 5.64 -6.09
N SER A 391 10.15 5.55 -5.09
CA SER A 391 9.35 4.35 -4.83
C SER A 391 7.88 4.60 -5.12
N VAL A 392 7.25 3.73 -5.92
CA VAL A 392 5.79 3.73 -6.15
C VAL A 392 5.21 2.42 -5.66
N THR A 393 4.55 2.44 -4.51
CA THR A 393 3.78 1.30 -3.99
C THR A 393 2.39 1.32 -4.61
N ASN A 394 2.06 0.28 -5.39
CA ASN A 394 0.84 0.25 -6.17
C ASN A 394 -0.13 -0.81 -5.63
N TRP A 395 -1.21 -0.34 -5.02
CA TRP A 395 -2.18 -1.19 -4.33
C TRP A 395 -3.38 -1.55 -5.21
N ARG A 396 -3.37 -1.17 -6.50
CA ARG A 396 -4.50 -1.47 -7.41
C ARG A 396 -4.80 -2.96 -7.51
N ALA A 397 -3.82 -3.84 -7.32
CA ALA A 397 -4.03 -5.28 -7.24
C ALA A 397 -4.90 -5.72 -6.04
N ALA A 398 -4.96 -4.92 -4.98
CA ALA A 398 -5.86 -5.14 -3.83
C ALA A 398 -7.31 -4.79 -4.15
N ARG A 399 -7.57 -4.07 -5.26
CA ARG A 399 -8.92 -3.72 -5.76
C ARG A 399 -9.80 -3.09 -4.68
N LEU A 400 -9.23 -2.20 -3.86
CA LEU A 400 -9.94 -1.60 -2.71
C LEU A 400 -11.12 -0.72 -3.12
N GLY A 401 -11.06 -0.07 -4.30
CA GLY A 401 -12.17 0.71 -4.86
C GLY A 401 -13.35 -0.14 -5.36
N GLU A 402 -13.19 -1.47 -5.44
CA GLU A 402 -14.24 -2.40 -5.85
C GLU A 402 -14.98 -3.05 -4.67
N LEU A 403 -14.51 -2.76 -3.44
CA LEU A 403 -15.19 -3.19 -2.23
C LEU A 403 -16.58 -2.55 -2.17
N ASP A 404 -17.56 -3.36 -1.80
CA ASP A 404 -18.96 -2.98 -1.80
C ASP A 404 -19.65 -3.52 -0.55
N PHE A 405 -19.97 -2.59 0.33
CA PHE A 405 -20.58 -2.80 1.63
C PHE A 405 -22.11 -2.65 1.60
N ALA A 406 -22.75 -2.64 0.42
CA ALA A 406 -24.21 -2.46 0.29
C ALA A 406 -25.01 -3.48 1.13
N GLY A 407 -24.50 -4.69 1.35
CA GLY A 407 -25.13 -5.70 2.21
C GLY A 407 -25.23 -5.31 3.70
N ALA A 408 -24.43 -4.33 4.15
CA ALA A 408 -24.55 -3.70 5.46
C ALA A 408 -25.42 -2.43 5.44
N GLY A 409 -25.99 -2.03 4.30
CA GLY A 409 -26.84 -0.84 4.22
C GLY A 409 -28.04 -0.90 5.17
N VAL A 410 -28.39 0.25 5.74
CA VAL A 410 -29.64 0.43 6.49
C VAL A 410 -30.72 0.84 5.50
N ASP A 411 -31.81 0.06 5.41
CA ASP A 411 -32.95 0.39 4.56
C ASP A 411 -33.60 1.68 5.07
N ASN A 412 -33.35 2.81 4.39
CA ASN A 412 -34.16 4.00 4.58
C ASN A 412 -35.51 3.74 3.91
N ALA A 413 -36.46 3.22 4.69
CA ALA A 413 -37.84 3.07 4.28
C ALA A 413 -38.47 4.45 4.00
N GLY A 414 -38.26 4.98 2.80
CA GLY A 414 -38.84 6.23 2.32
C GLY A 414 -37.81 7.13 1.64
N GLU A 415 -38.06 7.42 0.35
CA GLU A 415 -37.38 8.43 -0.48
C GLU A 415 -36.07 7.98 -1.14
N ALA A 416 -36.23 7.19 -2.21
CA ALA A 416 -35.21 7.00 -3.23
C ALA A 416 -35.11 8.25 -4.11
N GLU A 417 -33.90 8.79 -4.25
CA GLU A 417 -33.44 9.43 -5.51
C GLU A 417 -31.91 9.50 -5.64
N ASP A 418 -31.13 9.13 -4.61
CA ASP A 418 -29.70 8.84 -4.76
C ASP A 418 -29.30 7.72 -3.77
N GLU A 419 -29.55 6.46 -4.15
CA GLU A 419 -29.14 5.30 -3.35
C GLU A 419 -27.60 5.29 -3.23
N GLY A 420 -27.11 5.59 -2.03
CA GLY A 420 -25.72 5.42 -1.67
C GLY A 420 -25.21 4.04 -2.11
N THR A 421 -24.22 4.01 -3.00
CA THR A 421 -23.92 2.79 -3.79
C THR A 421 -23.30 1.64 -2.99
N GLY A 422 -23.03 1.81 -1.68
CA GLY A 422 -22.30 0.86 -0.85
C GLY A 422 -20.82 0.66 -1.23
N LYS A 423 -20.42 1.16 -2.41
CA LYS A 423 -19.05 1.08 -2.91
C LYS A 423 -18.11 2.05 -2.19
N VAL A 424 -16.86 1.64 -2.08
CA VAL A 424 -15.79 2.51 -1.61
C VAL A 424 -15.55 3.62 -2.63
N SER A 425 -15.76 4.88 -2.21
CA SER A 425 -15.56 6.07 -3.03
C SER A 425 -14.17 6.67 -2.89
N LEU A 426 -13.49 6.39 -1.77
CA LEU A 426 -12.12 6.85 -1.50
C LEU A 426 -11.40 5.90 -0.55
N VAL A 427 -10.09 5.73 -0.77
CA VAL A 427 -9.16 5.06 0.13
C VAL A 427 -8.14 6.07 0.67
N HIS A 428 -8.06 6.19 1.99
CA HIS A 428 -7.04 6.93 2.73
C HIS A 428 -6.04 5.97 3.37
N ILE A 429 -4.77 6.38 3.43
CA ILE A 429 -3.72 5.62 4.10
C ILE A 429 -3.23 6.43 5.30
N VAL A 430 -3.31 5.83 6.48
CA VAL A 430 -2.59 6.32 7.66
C VAL A 430 -1.42 5.39 7.92
N VAL A 431 -0.23 5.96 8.11
CA VAL A 431 0.95 5.23 8.55
C VAL A 431 1.38 5.83 9.89
N SER A 432 1.54 4.98 10.90
CA SER A 432 2.16 5.38 12.17
C SER A 432 3.27 4.40 12.56
N SER A 433 4.29 4.91 13.24
CA SER A 433 5.39 4.10 13.74
C SER A 433 5.99 4.78 14.98
N LYS A 434 6.66 3.99 15.82
CA LYS A 434 7.37 4.49 17.01
C LYS A 434 8.49 5.46 16.64
N GLU A 435 9.21 5.13 15.57
CA GLU A 435 10.24 5.97 14.99
C GLU A 435 9.61 6.77 13.85
N PRO A 436 9.47 8.10 13.98
CA PRO A 436 8.97 8.92 12.89
C PRO A 436 9.98 8.92 11.75
N ALA A 437 9.59 8.36 10.60
CA ALA A 437 10.34 8.47 9.35
C ALA A 437 9.52 9.32 8.37
N SER A 438 10.15 10.30 7.74
CA SER A 438 9.46 11.07 6.70
C SER A 438 9.12 10.15 5.53
N LEU A 439 7.84 10.15 5.12
CA LEU A 439 7.35 9.34 4.01
C LEU A 439 7.39 10.11 2.67
N ARG A 440 8.11 11.24 2.59
CA ARG A 440 8.21 12.07 1.37
C ARG A 440 8.73 11.32 0.14
N GLY A 441 9.58 10.31 0.34
CA GLY A 441 10.11 9.47 -0.75
C GLY A 441 9.15 8.38 -1.24
N ILE A 442 8.00 8.21 -0.58
CA ILE A 442 7.03 7.15 -0.85
C ILE A 442 5.83 7.72 -1.60
N ASN A 443 5.52 7.11 -2.74
CA ASN A 443 4.33 7.40 -3.51
C ASN A 443 3.43 6.17 -3.45
N ALA A 444 2.21 6.31 -2.94
CA ALA A 444 1.25 5.21 -2.90
C ALA A 444 0.17 5.40 -3.98
N VAL A 445 -0.30 4.29 -4.56
CA VAL A 445 -1.47 4.26 -5.45
C VAL A 445 -2.53 3.41 -4.75
N PRO A 446 -3.24 3.96 -3.74
CA PRO A 446 -4.15 3.20 -2.88
C PRO A 446 -5.33 2.56 -3.64
N MET A 447 -5.83 3.22 -4.68
CA MET A 447 -7.02 2.78 -5.39
C MET A 447 -7.10 3.30 -6.82
N GLU A 448 -8.04 2.74 -7.56
CA GLU A 448 -8.69 3.38 -8.70
C GLU A 448 -10.20 3.17 -8.58
N ASP A 449 -10.98 4.12 -9.05
CA ASP A 449 -12.44 4.02 -9.22
C ASP A 449 -12.77 3.94 -10.72
N ASP A 450 -14.02 4.13 -11.13
CA ASP A 450 -14.41 4.07 -12.54
C ASP A 450 -13.80 5.20 -13.39
N GLU A 451 -13.44 6.34 -12.79
CA GLU A 451 -13.00 7.54 -13.50
C GLU A 451 -11.48 7.78 -13.45
N ALA A 452 -10.84 7.42 -12.34
CA ALA A 452 -9.48 7.86 -12.03
C ALA A 452 -8.67 6.83 -11.25
N VAL A 453 -7.35 6.94 -11.41
CA VAL A 453 -6.36 6.36 -10.52
C VAL A 453 -5.96 7.41 -9.49
N TRP A 454 -5.91 7.02 -8.23
CA TRP A 454 -5.58 7.93 -7.13
C TRP A 454 -4.20 7.62 -6.59
N LEU A 455 -3.34 8.64 -6.52
CA LEU A 455 -2.08 8.57 -5.80
C LEU A 455 -2.18 9.33 -4.49
N TRP A 456 -1.35 8.93 -3.54
CA TRP A 456 -1.17 9.55 -2.25
C TRP A 456 0.32 9.79 -2.04
N LYS A 457 0.70 11.01 -1.66
CA LYS A 457 2.08 11.38 -1.35
C LYS A 457 2.11 12.45 -0.27
N ILE A 458 3.13 12.37 0.59
CA ILE A 458 3.52 13.48 1.47
C ILE A 458 4.52 14.37 0.73
N PHE A 459 4.26 15.67 0.72
CA PHE A 459 5.15 16.70 0.20
C PHE A 459 5.68 17.55 1.35
N GLY A 460 6.91 18.05 1.22
CA GLY A 460 7.29 19.27 1.93
C GLY A 460 6.51 20.46 1.36
N VAL A 461 6.12 21.43 2.19
CA VAL A 461 5.34 22.60 1.73
C VAL A 461 6.07 23.35 0.61
N LYS A 462 7.38 23.54 0.74
CA LYS A 462 8.18 24.22 -0.30
C LYS A 462 8.33 23.36 -1.57
N GLU A 463 8.45 22.03 -1.43
CA GLU A 463 8.39 21.10 -2.56
C GLU A 463 7.10 21.27 -3.36
N LEU A 464 5.95 21.30 -2.65
CA LEU A 464 4.64 21.45 -3.27
C LEU A 464 4.49 22.82 -3.98
N GLU A 465 4.96 23.91 -3.35
CA GLU A 465 4.93 25.24 -3.94
C GLU A 465 5.76 25.33 -5.23
N ARG A 466 6.94 24.70 -5.27
CA ARG A 466 7.75 24.62 -6.49
C ARG A 466 7.03 23.89 -7.61
N LEU A 467 6.35 22.77 -7.30
CA LEU A 467 5.53 22.06 -8.29
C LEU A 467 4.37 22.91 -8.81
N ARG A 468 3.71 23.66 -7.91
CA ARG A 468 2.64 24.60 -8.28
C ARG A 468 3.11 25.71 -9.22
N GLN A 469 4.24 26.34 -8.90
CA GLN A 469 4.84 27.39 -9.74
C GLN A 469 5.30 26.85 -11.10
N GLY A 470 5.65 25.57 -11.14
CA GLY A 470 6.10 24.89 -12.34
C GLY A 470 5.05 24.66 -13.43
N GLY A 471 3.77 24.72 -13.09
CA GLY A 471 2.65 24.59 -14.04
C GLY A 471 2.54 23.23 -14.75
N GLY A 472 3.23 22.19 -14.25
CA GLY A 472 3.25 20.86 -14.87
C GLY A 472 2.08 19.95 -14.50
N ILE A 473 1.25 20.36 -13.54
CA ILE A 473 0.08 19.65 -13.04
C ILE A 473 -0.90 20.64 -12.42
N ASP A 474 -2.20 20.36 -12.53
CA ASP A 474 -3.25 21.22 -11.96
C ASP A 474 -3.31 21.06 -10.44
N PHE A 475 -3.80 22.09 -9.76
CA PHE A 475 -4.08 22.07 -8.32
C PHE A 475 -5.56 22.35 -8.11
N ALA A 476 -6.21 21.51 -7.30
CA ALA A 476 -7.62 21.58 -6.95
C ALA A 476 -7.83 22.34 -5.65
#